data_AF-A0A094PYS3-F1
#
_entry.id   AF-A0A094PYS3-F1
#
_cell.length_a   1.000
_cell.length_b   1.000
_cell.length_c   1.000
_cell.angle_alpha   90.00
_cell.angle_beta   90.00
_cell.angle_gamma   90.00
#
_symmetry.space_group_name_H-M   'P 1'
#
loop_
_entity.id
_entity.type
_entity.pdbx_description
1 polymer ?
#
loop_
_entity_poly.entity_id
_entity_poly.type
_entity_poly.pdbx_seq_one_letter_code
_entity_poly.pdbx_strand_id
1 'polypeptide(L)'
;MIAEIISILSERRETLVTAESITAGGLSAAITSVEGSSQIFLGAIVAYQNNVKSEILGIDPSLIDTHSVYSQVIAREMAQNVRTRFGATWSIATTGVAGPGPSDGVPSGTVWVAIDGPVSNNLELSLSGGRESVRNATVATAIGSFARILRARTSEGG
;
A
#
# COMPACT_ATOMS: atom_id res chain seq x y z
N MET A 1 10.11 -1.50 13.46
CA MET A 1 8.83 -1.55 12.72
C MET A 1 8.79 -2.68 11.69
N ILE A 2 9.65 -2.74 10.67
CA ILE A 2 9.58 -3.84 9.68
C ILE A 2 9.93 -5.21 10.29
N ALA A 3 11.01 -5.31 11.06
CA ALA A 3 11.37 -6.54 11.76
C ALA A 3 10.26 -7.06 12.70
N GLU A 4 9.53 -6.12 13.33
CA GLU A 4 8.36 -6.43 14.17
C GLU A 4 7.19 -6.95 13.33
N ILE A 5 6.88 -6.32 12.18
CA ILE A 5 5.89 -6.83 11.23
C ILE A 5 6.23 -8.26 10.83
N ILE A 6 7.49 -8.52 10.47
CA ILE A 6 7.96 -9.86 10.08
C ILE A 6 7.73 -10.85 11.23
N SER A 7 8.15 -10.52 12.46
CA SER A 7 7.93 -11.39 13.63
C SER A 7 6.46 -11.73 13.83
N ILE A 8 5.58 -10.72 13.88
CA ILE A 8 4.16 -10.91 14.15
C ILE A 8 3.49 -11.75 13.06
N LEU A 9 3.78 -11.46 11.78
CA LEU A 9 3.17 -12.19 10.67
C LEU A 9 3.69 -13.63 10.60
N SER A 10 5.00 -13.85 10.82
CA SER A 10 5.58 -15.21 10.86
C SER A 10 4.97 -16.05 11.99
N GLU A 11 4.83 -15.51 13.20
CA GLU A 11 4.20 -16.19 14.34
C GLU A 11 2.75 -16.60 14.03
N ARG A 12 2.02 -15.76 13.30
CA ARG A 12 0.61 -15.99 12.93
C ARG A 12 0.44 -16.76 11.63
N ARG A 13 1.52 -17.09 10.91
CA ARG A 13 1.51 -17.66 9.55
C ARG A 13 0.67 -16.81 8.58
N GLU A 14 0.68 -15.49 8.78
CA GLU A 14 0.01 -14.52 7.92
C GLU A 14 1.00 -14.02 6.86
N THR A 15 0.49 -13.67 5.68
CA THR A 15 1.30 -13.22 4.54
C THR A 15 0.94 -11.81 4.10
N LEU A 16 1.86 -11.14 3.41
CA LEU A 16 1.76 -9.75 2.96
C LEU A 16 2.11 -9.63 1.48
N VAL A 17 1.37 -8.81 0.75
CA VAL A 17 1.63 -8.41 -0.63
C VAL A 17 1.46 -6.88 -0.79
N THR A 18 2.08 -6.26 -1.79
CA THR A 18 1.87 -4.82 -2.06
C THR A 18 1.38 -4.52 -3.47
N ALA A 19 0.58 -3.45 -3.61
CA ALA A 19 0.24 -2.83 -4.88
C ALA A 19 0.72 -1.37 -4.90
N GLU A 20 1.72 -1.06 -5.70
CA GLU A 20 2.40 0.23 -5.65
C GLU A 20 2.18 1.04 -6.92
N SER A 21 1.74 2.29 -6.77
CA SER A 21 1.77 3.29 -7.85
C SER A 21 2.80 4.35 -7.48
N ILE A 22 2.49 5.25 -6.56
CA ILE A 22 3.35 6.40 -6.23
C ILE A 22 4.75 6.00 -5.72
N THR A 23 4.85 4.91 -4.98
CA THR A 23 6.12 4.44 -4.40
C THR A 23 6.96 3.63 -5.39
N ALA A 24 6.38 3.12 -6.48
CA ALA A 24 7.06 2.42 -7.57
C ALA A 24 8.06 1.34 -7.11
N GLY A 25 7.66 0.50 -6.16
CA GLY A 25 8.49 -0.57 -5.60
C GLY A 25 9.22 -0.19 -4.31
N GLY A 26 9.22 1.08 -3.90
CA GLY A 26 9.89 1.52 -2.68
C GLY A 26 9.37 0.84 -1.40
N LEU A 27 8.08 0.51 -1.34
CA LEU A 27 7.52 -0.19 -0.19
C LEU A 27 7.97 -1.66 -0.16
N SER A 28 7.90 -2.35 -1.29
CA SER A 28 8.42 -3.72 -1.43
C SER A 28 9.91 -3.79 -1.08
N ALA A 29 10.72 -2.86 -1.60
CA ALA A 29 12.15 -2.81 -1.35
C ALA A 29 12.46 -2.64 0.14
N ALA A 30 11.76 -1.73 0.82
CA ALA A 30 11.91 -1.52 2.26
C ALA A 30 11.54 -2.77 3.09
N ILE A 31 10.47 -3.48 2.70
CA ILE A 31 10.08 -4.73 3.39
C ILE A 31 11.15 -5.80 3.16
N THR A 32 11.58 -5.99 1.90
CA THR A 32 12.54 -7.04 1.53
C THR A 32 13.98 -6.76 1.95
N SER A 33 14.30 -5.53 2.36
CA SER A 33 15.65 -5.20 2.88
C SER A 33 15.89 -5.72 4.30
N VAL A 34 14.88 -6.28 4.96
CA VAL A 34 14.98 -6.83 6.32
C VAL A 34 14.98 -8.35 6.26
N GLU A 35 15.88 -8.96 7.03
CA GLU A 35 15.99 -10.42 7.17
C GLU A 35 14.66 -11.05 7.60
N GLY A 36 14.37 -12.25 7.08
CA GLY A 36 13.13 -12.98 7.35
C GLY A 36 11.93 -12.52 6.50
N SER A 37 12.06 -11.46 5.70
CA SER A 37 10.99 -10.96 4.83
C SER A 37 10.43 -12.00 3.86
N SER A 38 11.24 -12.96 3.40
CA SER A 38 10.79 -14.06 2.53
C SER A 38 9.78 -15.01 3.18
N GLN A 39 9.65 -15.00 4.51
CA GLN A 39 8.68 -15.84 5.22
C GLN A 39 7.26 -15.29 5.11
N ILE A 40 7.12 -13.98 4.92
CA ILE A 40 5.83 -13.27 4.99
C ILE A 40 5.48 -12.58 3.68
N PHE A 41 6.46 -12.16 2.88
CA PHE A 41 6.23 -11.33 1.71
C PHE A 41 6.09 -12.17 0.44
N LEU A 42 4.90 -12.17 -0.16
CA LEU A 42 4.61 -12.98 -1.35
C LEU A 42 5.02 -12.31 -2.67
N GLY A 43 5.10 -10.98 -2.67
CA GLY A 43 5.46 -10.21 -3.86
C GLY A 43 4.79 -8.86 -3.92
N ALA A 44 4.89 -8.23 -5.09
CA ALA A 44 4.35 -6.91 -5.35
C ALA A 44 3.84 -6.79 -6.79
N ILE A 45 2.88 -5.90 -7.00
CA ILE A 45 2.52 -5.37 -8.32
C ILE A 45 2.81 -3.88 -8.33
N VAL A 46 3.64 -3.43 -9.25
CA VAL A 46 3.83 -1.99 -9.51
C VAL A 46 2.87 -1.57 -10.64
N ALA A 47 1.71 -1.02 -10.26
CA ALA A 47 0.68 -0.57 -11.19
C ALA A 47 0.73 0.95 -11.39
N TYR A 48 1.79 1.42 -12.05
CA TYR A 48 2.04 2.86 -12.21
C TYR A 48 1.02 3.54 -13.14
N GLN A 49 0.68 2.87 -14.24
CA GLN A 49 -0.25 3.38 -15.27
C GLN A 49 -1.67 2.87 -15.06
N ASN A 50 -2.67 3.61 -15.56
CA ASN A 50 -4.08 3.26 -15.41
C ASN A 50 -4.43 1.92 -16.07
N ASN A 51 -3.90 1.65 -17.27
CA ASN A 51 -4.10 0.37 -17.94
C ASN A 51 -3.53 -0.81 -17.12
N VAL A 52 -2.39 -0.64 -16.44
CA VAL A 52 -1.83 -1.67 -15.56
C VAL A 52 -2.73 -1.90 -14.34
N LYS A 53 -3.33 -0.85 -13.78
CA LYS A 53 -4.34 -0.98 -12.71
C LYS A 53 -5.54 -1.80 -13.20
N SER A 54 -6.02 -1.57 -14.41
CA SER A 54 -7.16 -2.32 -14.94
C SER A 54 -6.81 -3.76 -15.37
N GLU A 55 -5.76 -3.96 -16.16
CA GLU A 55 -5.41 -5.26 -16.72
C GLU A 55 -4.81 -6.22 -15.69
N ILE A 56 -4.01 -5.71 -14.76
CA ILE A 56 -3.24 -6.54 -13.83
C ILE A 56 -3.88 -6.60 -12.44
N LEU A 57 -4.45 -5.48 -11.97
CA LEU A 57 -5.18 -5.42 -10.71
C LEU A 57 -6.69 -5.56 -10.88
N GLY A 58 -7.22 -5.72 -12.10
CA GLY A 58 -8.65 -5.94 -12.32
C GLY A 58 -9.54 -4.76 -11.93
N ILE A 59 -9.00 -3.54 -11.85
CA ILE A 59 -9.78 -2.36 -11.48
C ILE A 59 -10.63 -1.93 -12.67
N ASP A 60 -11.94 -1.84 -12.45
CA ASP A 60 -12.88 -1.32 -13.46
C ASP A 60 -12.46 0.09 -13.90
N PRO A 61 -12.16 0.32 -15.20
CA PRO A 61 -11.80 1.63 -15.71
C PRO A 61 -12.82 2.73 -15.35
N SER A 62 -14.10 2.41 -15.26
CA SER A 62 -15.15 3.37 -14.92
C SER A 62 -14.99 3.95 -13.50
N LEU A 63 -14.38 3.20 -12.57
CA LEU A 63 -14.05 3.71 -11.23
C LEU A 63 -12.94 4.75 -11.29
N ILE A 64 -11.96 4.58 -12.18
CA ILE A 64 -10.88 5.55 -12.39
C ILE A 64 -11.47 6.84 -12.97
N ASP A 65 -12.35 6.72 -13.96
CA ASP A 65 -13.00 7.87 -14.60
C ASP A 65 -13.89 8.63 -13.61
N THR A 66 -14.59 7.92 -12.73
CA THR A 66 -15.53 8.52 -11.76
C THR A 66 -14.82 9.12 -10.54
N HIS A 67 -13.80 8.46 -10.01
CA HIS A 67 -13.21 8.79 -8.72
C HIS A 67 -11.80 9.37 -8.79
N SER A 68 -11.16 9.43 -9.96
CA SER A 68 -9.72 9.66 -10.12
C SER A 68 -8.85 8.55 -9.52
N VAL A 69 -7.67 8.35 -10.12
CA VAL A 69 -6.64 7.43 -9.61
C VAL A 69 -6.02 7.86 -8.28
N TYR A 70 -6.25 9.11 -7.87
CA TYR A 70 -5.77 9.69 -6.61
C TYR A 70 -6.85 9.69 -5.53
N SER A 71 -7.58 8.58 -5.39
CA SER A 71 -8.72 8.47 -4.47
C SER A 71 -8.65 7.25 -3.54
N GLN A 72 -9.41 7.34 -2.46
CA GLN A 72 -9.61 6.23 -1.53
C GLN A 72 -10.16 4.98 -2.22
N VAL A 73 -11.10 5.16 -3.16
CA VAL A 73 -11.76 4.05 -3.87
C VAL A 73 -10.72 3.24 -4.64
N ILE A 74 -9.88 3.91 -5.43
CA ILE A 74 -8.83 3.24 -6.20
C ILE A 74 -7.78 2.61 -5.29
N ALA A 75 -7.37 3.27 -4.20
CA ALA A 75 -6.46 2.66 -3.23
C ALA A 75 -7.02 1.36 -2.62
N ARG A 76 -8.31 1.34 -2.26
CA ARG A 76 -8.99 0.16 -1.71
C ARG A 76 -9.07 -0.98 -2.73
N GLU A 77 -9.51 -0.68 -3.95
CA GLU A 77 -9.57 -1.67 -5.04
C GLU A 77 -8.19 -2.27 -5.31
N MET A 78 -7.14 -1.44 -5.36
CA MET A 78 -5.77 -1.90 -5.51
C MET A 78 -5.38 -2.90 -4.40
N ALA A 79 -5.69 -2.60 -3.14
CA ALA A 79 -5.37 -3.46 -1.99
C ALA A 79 -6.16 -4.78 -2.04
N GLN A 80 -7.47 -4.71 -2.20
CA GLN A 80 -8.34 -5.88 -2.23
C GLN A 80 -7.98 -6.83 -3.37
N ASN A 81 -7.76 -6.29 -4.57
CA ASN A 81 -7.51 -7.10 -5.74
C ASN A 81 -6.11 -7.73 -5.70
N VAL A 82 -5.07 -7.00 -5.25
CA VAL A 82 -3.74 -7.61 -5.10
C VAL A 82 -3.74 -8.70 -4.03
N ARG A 83 -4.43 -8.48 -2.90
CA ARG A 83 -4.56 -9.48 -1.84
C ARG A 83 -5.19 -10.76 -2.38
N THR A 84 -6.31 -10.62 -3.08
CA THR A 84 -7.06 -11.73 -3.67
C THR A 84 -6.23 -12.48 -4.71
N ARG A 85 -5.54 -11.76 -5.60
CA ARG A 85 -4.74 -12.33 -6.69
C ARG A 85 -3.56 -13.17 -6.19
N PHE A 86 -2.95 -12.78 -5.07
CA PHE A 86 -1.85 -13.53 -4.45
C PHE A 86 -2.31 -14.55 -3.39
N GLY A 87 -3.59 -14.56 -3.01
CA GLY A 87 -4.07 -15.34 -1.87
C GLY A 87 -3.41 -14.92 -0.55
N ALA A 88 -3.04 -13.65 -0.41
CA ALA A 88 -2.34 -13.14 0.78
C ALA A 88 -3.30 -12.88 1.95
N THR A 89 -2.79 -12.93 3.19
CA THR A 89 -3.59 -12.50 4.35
C THR A 89 -3.78 -10.99 4.38
N TRP A 90 -2.73 -10.26 4.03
CA TRP A 90 -2.67 -8.80 4.08
C TRP A 90 -2.19 -8.21 2.77
N SER A 91 -2.62 -6.99 2.51
CA SER A 91 -2.07 -6.16 1.45
C SER A 91 -1.91 -4.70 1.88
N ILE A 92 -0.98 -4.01 1.22
CA ILE A 92 -0.85 -2.55 1.30
C ILE A 92 -0.81 -1.99 -0.11
N ALA A 93 -1.67 -1.01 -0.40
CA ALA A 93 -1.68 -0.29 -1.66
C ALA A 93 -1.34 1.19 -1.48
N THR A 94 -0.61 1.76 -2.45
CA THR A 94 -0.22 3.18 -2.47
C THR A 94 -0.54 3.84 -3.82
N THR A 95 -1.26 4.95 -3.79
CA THR A 95 -1.52 5.80 -4.97
C THR A 95 -1.53 7.27 -4.58
N GLY A 96 -1.22 8.18 -5.50
CA GLY A 96 -1.14 9.60 -5.19
C GLY A 96 -0.26 10.38 -6.16
N VAL A 97 -0.09 11.66 -5.86
CA VAL A 97 0.68 12.61 -6.65
C VAL A 97 1.99 12.92 -5.92
N ALA A 98 3.11 12.42 -6.44
CA ALA A 98 4.42 12.68 -5.81
C ALA A 98 4.94 14.11 -6.05
N GLY A 99 4.45 14.81 -7.07
CA GLY A 99 4.98 16.12 -7.48
C GLY A 99 5.98 16.05 -8.64
N PRO A 100 6.64 17.18 -8.99
CA PRO A 100 6.68 18.44 -8.23
C PRO A 100 5.46 19.36 -8.42
N GLY A 101 4.59 19.08 -9.39
CA GLY A 101 3.35 19.83 -9.63
C GLY A 101 2.09 19.00 -9.34
N PRO A 102 0.91 19.62 -9.44
CA PRO A 102 -0.34 18.88 -9.39
C PRO A 102 -0.49 17.92 -10.59
N SER A 103 -1.35 16.93 -10.45
CA SER A 103 -1.76 16.02 -11.53
C SER A 103 -3.28 15.87 -11.51
N ASP A 104 -3.93 16.04 -12.67
CA ASP A 104 -5.39 16.00 -12.80
C ASP A 104 -6.13 16.89 -11.78
N GLY A 105 -5.58 18.08 -11.51
CA GLY A 105 -6.11 19.02 -10.53
C GLY A 105 -5.85 18.66 -9.06
N VAL A 106 -5.24 17.50 -8.79
CA VAL A 106 -4.88 17.04 -7.44
C VAL A 106 -3.51 17.58 -7.04
N PRO A 107 -3.37 18.23 -5.85
CA PRO A 107 -2.10 18.76 -5.39
C PRO A 107 -1.00 17.71 -5.25
N SER A 108 0.25 18.14 -5.49
CA SER A 108 1.42 17.36 -5.09
C SER A 108 1.38 17.08 -3.59
N GLY A 109 1.69 15.85 -3.20
CA GLY A 109 1.67 15.43 -1.80
C GLY A 109 0.38 14.74 -1.37
N THR A 110 -0.69 14.78 -2.17
CA THR A 110 -1.90 14.00 -1.91
C THR A 110 -1.63 12.53 -2.17
N VAL A 111 -1.74 11.71 -1.12
CA VAL A 111 -1.46 10.28 -1.18
C VAL A 111 -2.53 9.49 -0.43
N TRP A 112 -2.95 8.38 -1.02
CA TRP A 112 -3.76 7.37 -0.39
C TRP A 112 -2.96 6.11 -0.11
N VAL A 113 -3.10 5.61 1.12
CA VAL A 113 -2.61 4.31 1.53
C VAL A 113 -3.80 3.47 2.00
N ALA A 114 -4.00 2.31 1.38
CA ALA A 114 -5.00 1.35 1.80
C ALA A 114 -4.33 0.09 2.33
N ILE A 115 -4.83 -0.43 3.44
CA ILE A 115 -4.40 -1.68 4.06
C ILE A 115 -5.64 -2.58 4.11
N ASP A 116 -5.52 -3.80 3.60
CA ASP A 116 -6.63 -4.76 3.56
C ASP A 116 -6.20 -6.13 4.07
N GLY A 117 -7.07 -6.78 4.85
CA GLY A 117 -6.84 -8.08 5.49
C GLY A 117 -7.93 -8.39 6.50
N PRO A 118 -7.63 -9.08 7.63
CA PRO A 118 -8.58 -9.32 8.72
C PRO A 118 -9.27 -8.06 9.26
N VAL A 119 -8.59 -6.91 9.16
CA VAL A 119 -9.19 -5.58 9.29
C VAL A 119 -8.69 -4.71 8.15
N SER A 120 -9.45 -3.69 7.76
CA SER A 120 -9.05 -2.76 6.70
C SER A 120 -8.92 -1.34 7.24
N ASN A 121 -7.97 -0.59 6.72
CA ASN A 121 -7.74 0.80 7.10
C ASN A 121 -7.28 1.62 5.89
N ASN A 122 -7.79 2.84 5.76
CA ASN A 122 -7.45 3.76 4.68
C ASN A 122 -6.93 5.07 5.25
N LEU A 123 -5.92 5.63 4.62
CA LEU A 123 -5.26 6.85 5.05
C LEU A 123 -5.21 7.83 3.88
N GLU A 124 -5.69 9.04 4.12
CA GLU A 124 -5.42 10.19 3.27
C GLU A 124 -4.24 10.96 3.87
N LEU A 125 -3.23 11.24 3.06
CA LEU A 125 -2.03 11.95 3.47
C LEU A 125 -1.88 13.21 2.62
N SER A 126 -1.51 14.30 3.28
CA SER A 126 -1.04 15.53 2.66
C SER A 126 0.43 15.72 3.02
N LEU A 127 1.32 15.32 2.12
CA LEU A 127 2.76 15.25 2.35
C LEU A 127 3.49 16.43 1.69
N SER A 128 4.39 17.06 2.43
CA SER A 128 5.20 18.18 1.92
C SER A 128 6.55 17.71 1.37
N GLY A 129 7.13 18.52 0.49
CA GLY A 129 8.48 18.33 -0.03
C GLY A 129 8.52 17.91 -1.50
N GLY A 130 9.70 17.50 -1.94
CA GLY A 130 9.91 17.03 -3.32
C GLY A 130 9.41 15.61 -3.54
N ARG A 131 9.43 15.18 -4.81
CA ARG A 131 9.00 13.84 -5.25
C ARG A 131 9.54 12.69 -4.39
N GLU A 132 10.83 12.73 -4.09
CA GLU A 132 11.47 11.70 -3.28
C GLU A 132 11.00 11.73 -1.82
N SER A 133 10.88 12.93 -1.23
CA SER A 133 10.35 13.11 0.13
C SER A 133 8.94 12.56 0.27
N VAL A 134 8.05 12.84 -0.70
CA VAL A 134 6.67 12.32 -0.70
C VAL A 134 6.67 10.79 -0.79
N ARG A 135 7.49 10.20 -1.68
CA ARG A 135 7.60 8.73 -1.80
C ARG A 135 8.12 8.08 -0.52
N ASN A 136 9.19 8.62 0.06
CA ASN A 136 9.79 8.07 1.29
C ASN A 136 8.84 8.21 2.49
N ALA A 137 8.15 9.34 2.62
CA ALA A 137 7.14 9.54 3.66
C ALA A 137 5.92 8.63 3.48
N THR A 138 5.53 8.33 2.23
CA THR A 138 4.48 7.35 1.92
C THR A 138 4.87 5.96 2.42
N VAL A 139 6.09 5.49 2.09
CA VAL A 139 6.60 4.19 2.53
C VAL A 139 6.66 4.10 4.06
N ALA A 140 7.24 5.12 4.72
CA ALA A 140 7.33 5.16 6.17
C ALA A 140 5.95 5.14 6.86
N THR A 141 5.00 5.93 6.35
CA THR A 141 3.63 5.99 6.89
C THR A 141 2.88 4.67 6.71
N ALA A 142 3.02 4.03 5.55
CA ALA A 142 2.42 2.73 5.28
C ALA A 142 2.92 1.65 6.27
N ILE A 143 4.25 1.56 6.45
CA ILE A 143 4.87 0.62 7.39
C ILE A 143 4.43 0.90 8.84
N GLY A 144 4.51 2.16 9.28
CA GLY A 144 4.16 2.53 10.65
C GLY A 144 2.68 2.28 10.97
N SER A 145 1.81 2.56 10.01
CA SER A 145 0.37 2.31 10.14
C SER A 145 0.05 0.82 10.20
N PHE A 146 0.70 0.02 9.36
CA PHE A 146 0.51 -1.43 9.38
C PHE A 146 1.01 -2.05 10.69
N ALA A 147 2.19 -1.65 11.18
CA ALA A 147 2.70 -2.10 12.47
C ALA A 147 1.75 -1.75 13.63
N ARG A 148 1.09 -0.58 13.60
CA ARG A 148 0.08 -0.19 14.60
C ARG A 148 -1.17 -1.09 14.54
N ILE A 149 -1.64 -1.43 13.34
CA ILE A 149 -2.78 -2.35 13.15
C ILE A 149 -2.45 -3.73 13.74
N LEU A 150 -1.27 -4.25 13.43
CA LEU A 150 -0.85 -5.56 13.94
C LEU A 150 -0.77 -5.61 15.47
N ARG A 151 -0.20 -4.56 16.09
CA ARG A 151 -0.14 -4.42 17.55
C ARG A 151 -1.53 -4.39 18.19
N ALA A 152 -2.46 -3.61 17.63
CA ALA A 152 -3.81 -3.53 18.16
C ALA A 152 -4.52 -4.91 18.16
N ARG A 153 -4.34 -5.70 17.09
CA ARG A 153 -4.86 -7.08 17.03
C ARG A 153 -4.19 -8.04 18.01
N THR A 154 -2.94 -7.79 18.42
CA THR A 154 -2.29 -8.60 19.45
C THR A 154 -2.94 -8.39 20.81
N SER A 155 -3.33 -7.16 21.13
CA SER A 155 -3.94 -6.80 22.41
C SER A 155 -5.36 -7.35 22.60
N GLU A 156 -6.07 -7.66 21.51
CA GLU A 156 -7.46 -8.16 21.55
C GLU A 156 -7.55 -9.70 21.66
N GLY A 157 -6.43 -10.41 21.50
CA GLY A 157 -6.37 -11.88 21.52
C GLY A 157 -5.73 -12.48 22.78
N GLY A 158 -5.55 -11.67 23.85
CA GLY A 158 -4.98 -12.08 25.14
C GLY A 158 -6.02 -12.20 26.24
#